data_AF-A0A1I6VZV8-F1
#
_entry.id   AF-A0A1I6VZV8-F1
#
_cell.length_a   1.000
_cell.length_b   1.000
_cell.length_c   1.000
_cell.angle_alpha   90.00
_cell.angle_beta   90.00
_cell.angle_gamma   90.00
#
_symmetry.space_group_name_H-M   'P 1'
#
loop_
_entity.id
_entity.type
_entity.pdbx_description
1 polymer ?
#
loop_
_entity_poly.entity_id
_entity_poly.type
_entity_poly.pdbx_seq_one_letter_code
_entity_poly.pdbx_strand_id
1 'polypeptide(L)' 'MHEDLLHKMIRTKIEIGAYMINELPAPLQQRAKGVLNIFQEELTSYIQEQKQPAETSLKPITIE' A
#
# COMPACT_ATOMS: atom_id res chain seq x y z
N MET A 1 -9.53 13.56 0.83
CA MET A 1 -10.83 13.05 0.32
C MET A 1 -10.69 12.04 -0.82
N HIS A 2 -10.03 12.37 -1.95
CA HIS A 2 -9.78 11.39 -3.03
C HIS A 2 -8.77 10.30 -2.63
N GLU A 3 -7.67 10.67 -1.99
CA GLU A 3 -6.64 9.73 -1.51
C GLU A 3 -7.16 8.79 -0.41
N ASP A 4 -7.98 9.30 0.53
CA ASP A 4 -8.60 8.46 1.56
C ASP A 4 -9.56 7.42 0.97
N LEU A 5 -10.31 7.81 -0.09
CA LEU A 5 -11.19 6.90 -0.80
C LEU A 5 -10.38 5.84 -1.55
N LEU A 6 -9.28 6.23 -2.19
CA LEU A 6 -8.35 5.32 -2.86
C LEU A 6 -7.74 4.32 -1.87
N HIS A 7 -7.25 4.78 -0.72
CA HIS A 7 -6.74 3.91 0.34
C HIS A 7 -7.78 2.93 0.86
N LYS A 8 -9.01 3.40 1.10
CA LYS A 8 -10.12 2.53 1.51
C LYS A 8 -10.41 1.48 0.45
N MET A 9 -10.48 1.87 -0.82
CA MET A 9 -10.75 0.95 -1.92
C MET A 9 -9.65 -0.11 -2.06
N ILE A 10 -8.38 0.28 -1.96
CA ILE A 10 -7.24 -0.66 -1.99
C ILE A 10 -7.33 -1.64 -0.83
N ARG A 11 -7.55 -1.16 0.40
CA ARG A 11 -7.70 -2.01 1.59
C ARG A 11 -8.84 -3.01 1.43
N THR A 12 -10.01 -2.58 0.98
CA THR A 12 -11.15 -3.46 0.75
C THR A 12 -10.84 -4.54 -0.31
N LYS A 13 -10.14 -4.21 -1.40
CA LYS A 13 -9.75 -5.20 -2.41
C LYS A 13 -8.80 -6.25 -1.85
N ILE A 14 -7.86 -5.85 -1.00
CA ILE A 14 -6.94 -6.76 -0.32
C ILE A 14 -7.69 -7.71 0.64
N GLU A 15 -8.63 -7.17 1.42
CA GLU A 15 -9.47 -7.95 2.33
C GLU A 15 -10.35 -8.97 1.58
N ILE A 16 -10.94 -8.56 0.46
CA ILE A 16 -11.70 -9.47 -0.43
C ILE A 16 -10.78 -10.55 -1.02
N GLY A 17 -9.57 -10.18 -1.48
CA GLY A 17 -8.59 -11.14 -1.99
C GLY A 17 -8.20 -12.16 -0.94
N ALA A 18 -7.94 -11.74 0.30
CA ALA A 18 -7.64 -12.63 1.42
C ALA A 18 -8.80 -13.61 1.71
N TYR A 19 -10.04 -13.11 1.66
CA TYR A 19 -11.23 -13.94 1.83
C TYR A 19 -11.32 -15.02 0.74
N MET A 20 -11.19 -14.65 -0.54
CA MET A 20 -11.21 -15.59 -1.66
C MET A 20 -10.10 -16.63 -1.59
N ILE A 21 -8.91 -16.24 -1.13
CA ILE A 21 -7.79 -17.17 -0.97
C ILE A 21 -8.11 -18.27 0.05
N ASN A 22 -8.90 -17.98 1.09
CA ASN A 22 -9.30 -18.99 2.06
C ASN A 22 -10.27 -20.05 1.47
N GLU A 23 -10.88 -19.77 0.32
CA GLU A 23 -11.73 -20.73 -0.40
C GLU A 23 -10.93 -21.67 -1.32
N LEU A 24 -9.65 -21.38 -1.57
CA LEU A 24 -8.79 -22.21 -2.42
C LEU A 24 -8.36 -23.51 -1.70
N PRO A 25 -7.95 -24.56 -2.43
CA PRO A 25 -7.32 -25.74 -1.85
C PRO A 25 -6.04 -25.41 -1.07
N ALA A 26 -5.78 -26.10 0.05
CA ALA A 26 -4.68 -25.78 0.98
C ALA A 26 -3.29 -25.50 0.33
N PRO A 27 -2.83 -26.26 -0.68
CA PRO A 27 -1.55 -25.98 -1.35
C PRO A 27 -1.52 -24.65 -2.12
N LEU A 28 -2.67 -24.23 -2.65
CA LEU A 28 -2.83 -22.97 -3.38
C LEU A 28 -3.01 -21.80 -2.41
N GLN A 29 -3.64 -22.02 -1.25
CA GLN A 29 -3.82 -20.97 -0.24
C GLN A 29 -2.47 -20.38 0.20
N GLN A 30 -1.49 -21.22 0.51
CA GLN A 30 -0.18 -20.76 1.01
C GLN A 30 0.55 -19.93 -0.05
N ARG A 31 0.53 -20.38 -1.30
CA ARG A 31 1.15 -19.64 -2.41
C ARG A 31 0.45 -18.30 -2.65
N ALA A 32 -0.88 -18.30 -2.67
CA ALA A 32 -1.65 -17.09 -2.88
C ALA A 32 -1.55 -16.10 -1.71
N LYS A 33 -1.48 -16.58 -0.45
CA LYS A 33 -1.17 -15.76 0.73
C LYS A 33 0.21 -15.12 0.62
N GLY A 34 1.21 -15.88 0.17
CA GLY A 34 2.56 -15.34 -0.09
C GLY A 34 2.55 -14.18 -1.09
N VAL A 35 1.85 -14.35 -2.22
CA VAL A 35 1.71 -13.29 -3.23
C VAL A 35 0.94 -12.09 -2.68
N LEU A 36 -0.14 -12.30 -1.93
CA LEU A 36 -0.92 -11.22 -1.33
C LEU A 36 -0.10 -10.41 -0.33
N ASN A 37 0.77 -11.06 0.46
CA ASN A 37 1.65 -10.39 1.40
C ASN A 37 2.68 -9.50 0.68
N ILE A 38 3.33 -10.00 -0.38
CA ILE A 38 4.27 -9.19 -1.20
C ILE A 38 3.57 -7.93 -1.71
N PHE A 39 2.35 -8.08 -2.24
CA PHE A 39 1.57 -6.95 -2.72
C PHE A 39 1.21 -5.94 -1.61
N GLN A 40 0.86 -6.42 -0.40
CA GLN A 40 0.64 -5.56 0.76
C GLN A 40 1.90 -4.80 1.18
N GLU A 41 3.07 -5.44 1.15
CA GLU A 41 4.36 -4.84 1.50
C GLU A 41 4.78 -3.75 0.49
N GLU A 42 4.64 -4.03 -0.82
CA GLU A 42 4.91 -3.06 -1.89
C GLU A 42 4.00 -1.82 -1.76
N LEU A 43 2.70 -2.04 -1.54
CA LEU A 43 1.75 -0.94 -1.33
C LEU A 43 2.05 -0.15 -0.07
N THR A 44 2.43 -0.82 1.02
CA THR A 44 2.77 -0.15 2.28
C THR A 44 4.00 0.73 2.10
N SER A 45 5.02 0.22 1.41
CA SER A 45 6.24 0.96 1.07
C SER A 45 5.93 2.18 0.22
N TYR A 46 5.14 2.03 -0.84
CA TYR A 46 4.72 3.14 -1.70
C TYR A 46 3.93 4.23 -0.94
N ILE A 47 3.06 3.84 -0.02
CA ILE A 47 2.32 4.80 0.82
C ILE A 47 3.25 5.52 1.80
N GLN A 48 4.25 4.83 2.35
CA GLN A 48 5.25 5.45 3.23
C GLN A 48 6.14 6.43 2.47
N GLU A 49 6.58 6.08 1.26
CA GLU A 49 7.35 6.96 0.38
C GLU A 49 6.57 8.24 0.03
N GLN A 50 5.27 8.13 -0.28
CA GLN A 50 4.42 9.30 -0.54
C GLN A 50 4.14 10.15 0.70
N LYS A 51 4.16 9.57 1.90
CA LYS A 51 3.94 10.27 3.16
C LYS A 51 5.18 10.94 3.72
N GLN A 52 6.37 10.64 3.18
CA GLN A 52 7.53 11.47 3.48
C GLN A 52 7.25 12.86 2.92
N PRO A 53 7.27 13.91 3.76
CA PRO A 53 7.29 15.26 3.24
C PRO A 53 8.48 15.32 2.30
N ALA A 54 8.28 15.81 1.07
CA ALA A 54 9.40 16.39 0.36
C ALA A 54 10.03 17.37 1.35
N GLU A 55 11.24 17.09 1.84
CA GLU A 55 12.03 18.05 2.58
C GLU A 55 12.38 19.17 1.60
N THR A 56 11.40 20.00 1.27
CA THR A 56 11.59 21.29 0.64
C THR A 56 12.16 22.17 1.72
N SER A 57 13.43 21.93 2.07
CA SER A 57 14.27 22.94 2.69
C SER A 57 14.52 24.03 1.65
N LEU A 58 13.46 24.78 1.33
CA LEU A 58 13.58 26.08 0.70
C LEU A 58 14.22 26.98 1.75
N LYS A 59 15.55 26.89 1.88
CA LYS A 59 16.34 27.89 2.60
C LYS A 59 16.05 29.23 1.90
N PRO A 60 15.54 30.25 2.62
CA PRO A 60 15.36 31.56 2.01
C PRO A 60 16.74 32.06 1.59
N ILE A 61 16.93 32.26 0.29
CA ILE A 61 18.11 32.97 -0.23
C ILE A 61 17.88 34.43 0.11
N THR A 62 18.57 34.93 1.13
CA THR A 62 18.70 36.38 1.35
C THR A 62 19.59 36.92 0.23
N ILE A 63 19.03 37.79 -0.61
CA ILE A 63 19.81 38.59 -1.56
C ILE A 63 20.04 39.94 -0.87
N GLU A 64 21.30 40.21 -0.47
CA GLU A 64 21.79 41.53 -0.06
C GLU A 64 22.20 42.37 -1.28
#